data_AF-A0AA43LZS7-F1
#
_entry.id   AF-A0AA43LZS7-F1
#
_cell.length_a   1.000
_cell.length_b   1.000
_cell.length_c   1.000
_cell.angle_alpha   90.00
_cell.angle_beta   90.00
_cell.angle_gamma   90.00
#
_symmetry.space_group_name_H-M   'P 1'
#
loop_
_entity.id
_entity.type
_entity.pdbx_description
1 polymer ?
#
loop_
_entity_poly.entity_id
_entity_poly.type
_entity_poly.pdbx_seq_one_letter_code
_entity_poly.pdbx_strand_id
1 'polypeptide(L)' 'MSTHVKSREKKSRAVRPTRKQKGVISLHRLAPENWLVLRATPGQIEIVHKKKGTTRLLNC' A
#
# COMPACT_ATOMS: atom_id res chain seq x y z
N MET A 1 1.80 -30.26 19.45
CA MET A 1 2.45 -29.25 18.59
C MET A 1 1.43 -28.75 17.59
N SER A 2 0.85 -27.55 17.78
CA SER A 2 0.05 -26.88 16.75
C SER A 2 0.24 -25.37 16.89
N THR A 3 0.96 -24.83 15.93
CA THR A 3 1.38 -23.43 15.83
C THR A 3 0.23 -22.55 15.36
N HIS A 4 -0.57 -22.01 16.28
CA HIS A 4 -1.37 -20.84 15.96
C HIS A 4 -0.45 -19.60 15.94
N VAL A 5 0.31 -19.44 14.86
CA VAL A 5 0.88 -18.14 14.50
C VAL A 5 -0.30 -17.26 14.11
N LYS A 6 -0.99 -16.68 15.10
CA LYS A 6 -1.81 -15.49 14.89
C LYS A 6 -0.84 -14.38 14.53
N SER A 7 -0.44 -14.35 13.26
CA SER A 7 0.22 -13.18 12.65
C SER A 7 -0.68 -12.01 13.00
N ARG A 8 -0.22 -11.17 13.93
CA ARG A 8 -0.90 -9.93 14.30
C ARG A 8 -1.12 -9.18 13.00
N GLU A 9 -2.35 -9.25 12.49
CA GLU A 9 -2.78 -8.45 11.34
C GLU A 9 -2.77 -7.02 11.85
N LYS A 10 -1.58 -6.41 11.76
CA LYS A 10 -1.35 -5.02 12.09
C LYS A 10 -2.26 -4.29 11.12
N LYS A 11 -3.42 -3.85 11.62
CA LYS A 11 -4.41 -3.04 10.90
C LYS A 11 -3.69 -1.76 10.47
N SER A 12 -2.97 -1.86 9.36
CA SER A 12 -2.11 -0.81 8.86
C SER A 12 -3.08 0.23 8.34
N ARG A 13 -3.24 1.31 9.09
CA ARG A 13 -4.08 2.43 8.67
C ARG A 13 -3.56 2.88 7.31
N ALA A 14 -4.39 2.74 6.28
CA ALA A 14 -4.05 3.21 4.96
C ALA A 14 -3.84 4.73 5.02
N VAL A 15 -2.63 5.20 4.73
CA VAL A 15 -2.26 6.62 4.83
C VAL A 15 -2.23 7.27 3.46
N ARG A 16 -2.39 8.60 3.42
CA ARG A 16 -2.22 9.35 2.18
C ARG A 16 -0.76 9.23 1.71
N PRO A 17 -0.50 8.96 0.42
CA PRO A 17 0.86 8.86 -0.11
C PRO A 17 1.64 10.17 0.07
N THR A 18 2.89 10.06 0.48
CA THR A 18 3.88 11.15 0.55
C THR A 18 4.26 11.63 -0.85
N ARG A 19 4.91 12.80 -0.97
CA ARG A 19 5.36 13.34 -2.28
C ARG A 19 6.17 12.34 -3.11
N LYS A 20 7.08 11.58 -2.48
CA LYS A 20 7.87 10.53 -3.16
C LYS A 20 6.99 9.37 -3.63
N GLN A 21 6.10 8.87 -2.77
CA GLN A 21 5.17 7.78 -3.11
C GLN A 21 4.18 8.18 -4.22
N LYS A 22 3.71 9.44 -4.23
CA LYS A 22 2.90 9.95 -5.34
C LYS A 22 3.65 9.87 -6.67
N GLY A 23 4.95 10.18 -6.67
CA GLY A 23 5.81 9.99 -7.84
C GLY A 23 5.80 8.54 -8.34
N VAL A 24 6.02 7.57 -7.44
CA VAL A 24 5.97 6.14 -7.78
C VAL A 24 4.61 5.75 -8.34
N ILE A 25 3.52 6.14 -7.69
CA ILE A 25 2.15 5.83 -8.15
C ILE A 25 1.90 6.43 -9.55
N SER A 26 2.32 7.68 -9.78
CA SER A 26 2.19 8.34 -11.08
C SER A 26 3.03 7.69 -12.17
N LEU A 27 4.23 7.18 -11.86
CA LEU A 27 5.08 6.43 -12.81
C LEU A 27 4.37 5.16 -13.30
N HIS A 28 3.60 4.51 -12.43
CA HIS A 28 2.76 3.34 -12.76
C HIS A 28 1.42 3.72 -13.44
N ARG A 29 1.29 4.96 -13.95
CA ARG A 29 0.08 5.50 -14.60
C ARG A 29 -1.18 5.44 -13.72
N LEU A 30 -1.01 5.57 -12.41
CA LEU A 30 -2.10 5.59 -11.43
C LEU A 30 -2.31 7.01 -10.89
N ALA A 31 -3.55 7.39 -10.63
CA ALA A 31 -3.89 8.70 -10.07
C ALA A 31 -3.74 8.70 -8.53
N PRO A 32 -2.69 9.31 -7.94
CA PRO A 32 -2.33 9.17 -6.52
C PRO A 32 -3.39 9.67 -5.53
N GLU A 33 -4.31 10.52 -5.98
CA GLU A 33 -5.45 10.98 -5.19
C GLU A 33 -6.45 9.86 -4.83
N ASN A 34 -6.52 8.83 -5.66
CA ASN A 34 -7.43 7.69 -5.49
C ASN A 34 -6.83 6.54 -4.68
N TRP A 35 -5.52 6.59 -4.39
CA TRP A 35 -4.79 5.53 -3.72
C TRP A 35 -4.32 5.95 -2.33
N LEU A 36 -4.33 5.00 -1.40
CA LEU A 36 -3.75 5.10 -0.07
C LEU A 36 -2.62 4.09 0.04
N VAL A 37 -1.59 4.38 0.82
CA VAL A 37 -0.48 3.48 1.07
C VAL A 37 -0.76 2.68 2.33
N LEU A 38 -0.75 1.35 2.21
CA LEU A 38 -0.85 0.43 3.34
C LEU A 38 0.53 0.19 3.97
N ARG A 39 1.52 -0.04 3.11
CA ARG A 39 2.90 -0.35 3.51
C ARG A 39 3.87 0.20 2.47
N ALA A 40 5.01 0.68 2.93
CA ALA A 40 6.12 1.03 2.06
C ALA A 40 7.38 0.34 2.58
N THR A 41 8.00 -0.46 1.74
CA THR A 41 9.33 -1.05 1.94
C THR A 41 10.29 -0.40 0.93
N PRO A 42 11.62 -0.56 1.09
CA PRO A 42 12.59 0.09 0.20
C PRO A 42 12.44 -0.26 -1.29
N GLY A 43 11.91 -1.44 -1.62
CA GLY A 43 11.74 -1.88 -3.01
C GLY A 43 10.29 -1.91 -3.50
N GLN A 44 9.32 -1.79 -2.61
CA GLN A 44 7.90 -1.96 -2.95
C GLN A 44 7.00 -1.07 -2.11
N ILE A 45 5.91 -0.61 -2.73
CA ILE A 45 4.82 0.05 -2.02
C ILE A 45 3.53 -0.72 -2.24
N GLU A 46 2.84 -0.99 -1.15
CA GLU A 46 1.51 -1.58 -1.17
C GLU A 46 0.48 -0.45 -1.06
N ILE A 47 -0.40 -0.37 -2.06
CA ILE A 47 -1.47 0.63 -2.13
C ILE A 47 -2.84 0.00 -2.17
N VAL A 48 -3.84 0.75 -1.72
CA VAL A 48 -5.25 0.40 -1.79
C VAL A 48 -6.06 1.53 -2.40
N HIS A 49 -7.00 1.19 -3.28
CA HIS A 49 -7.90 2.16 -3.91
C HIS A 49 -9.00 2.58 -2.94
N LYS A 50 -9.13 3.89 -2.67
CA LYS A 50 -10.07 4.45 -1.69
C LYS A 50 -11.51 3.97 -1.82
N LYS A 51 -12.02 3.93 -3.06
CA LYS A 51 -13.43 3.59 -3.34
C LYS A 51 -13.69 2.11 -3.62
N LYS A 52 -12.69 1.41 -4.18
CA LYS A 52 -12.88 0.05 -4.71
C LYS A 52 -12.34 -1.02 -3.74
N GLY A 53 -11.51 -0.61 -2.77
CA GLY A 53 -10.80 -1.54 -1.90
C GLY A 53 -9.72 -2.37 -2.61
N THR A 54 -9.52 -2.17 -3.92
CA THR A 54 -8.52 -2.92 -4.70
C THR A 54 -7.12 -2.60 -4.20
N THR A 55 -6.38 -3.62 -3.82
CA THR A 55 -4.96 -3.51 -3.46
C THR A 55 -4.06 -3.76 -4.65
N ARG A 56 -2.92 -3.06 -4.69
CA ARG A 56 -1.86 -3.24 -5.68
C ARG A 56 -0.51 -3.12 -5.01
N LEU A 57 0.45 -3.84 -5.54
CA LEU A 57 1.84 -3.79 -5.12
C LEU A 57 2.63 -3.16 -6.27
N LEU A 58 3.28 -2.03 -6.00
CA LEU A 58 4.10 -1.31 -6.96
C LEU A 58 5.56 -1.50 -6.61
N ASN A 59 6.39 -1.74 -7.62
CA ASN A 59 7.83 -1.73 -7.45
C ASN A 59 8.33 -0.29 -7.53
N CYS A 60 9.20 0.09 -6.59
CA CYS A 60 9.82 1.40 -6.51
C CYS A 60 10.95 1.57 -7.52
#